data_AF-A0A2W2K7A0-F1
#
_entry.id   AF-A0A2W2K7A0-F1
#
_cell.length_a   1.000
_cell.length_b   1.000
_cell.length_c   1.000
_cell.angle_alpha   90.00
_cell.angle_beta   90.00
_cell.angle_gamma   90.00
#
_symmetry.space_group_name_H-M   'P 1'
#
loop_
_entity.id
_entity.type
_entity.pdbx_description
1 polymer ?
#
loop_
_entity_poly.entity_id
_entity_poly.type
_entity_poly.pdbx_seq_one_letter_code
_entity_poly.pdbx_strand_id
1 'polypeptide(L)'
;MTADAPQSLPDGRPVPLTTGDERPMPESRLDFHRATLELKCAGLDDTGRIAGGPMAGLEVSVRWVFVHMIEEYARHNGHADILRERIDGITGA
;
A
#
# COMPACT_ATOMS: atom_id res chain seq x y z
N MET A 1 -6.79 -5.57 -29.23
CA MET A 1 -6.87 -6.51 -28.10
C MET A 1 -7.81 -5.85 -27.09
N THR A 2 -9.03 -6.34 -26.97
CA THR A 2 -10.09 -5.64 -26.22
C THR A 2 -9.78 -5.74 -24.73
N ALA A 3 -9.58 -4.58 -24.08
CA ALA A 3 -9.56 -4.52 -22.63
C ALA A 3 -10.93 -5.05 -22.13
N ASP A 4 -10.92 -6.17 -21.43
CA ASP A 4 -12.11 -6.71 -20.78
C ASP A 4 -12.62 -5.66 -19.77
N ALA A 5 -13.94 -5.54 -19.61
CA ALA A 5 -14.51 -4.59 -18.66
C ALA A 5 -13.97 -4.89 -17.25
N PRO A 6 -13.62 -3.89 -16.42
CA PRO A 6 -13.03 -4.16 -15.12
C PRO A 6 -14.03 -4.94 -14.27
N GLN A 7 -13.73 -6.21 -14.07
CA GLN A 7 -14.53 -7.11 -13.24
C GLN A 7 -14.29 -6.76 -11.76
N SER A 8 -15.32 -6.91 -10.93
CA SER A 8 -15.21 -6.70 -9.47
C SER A 8 -15.34 -8.03 -8.73
N LEU A 9 -14.60 -8.16 -7.63
CA LEU A 9 -14.78 -9.24 -6.66
C LEU A 9 -16.12 -9.11 -5.91
N PRO A 10 -16.61 -10.18 -5.27
CA PRO A 10 -17.85 -10.13 -4.48
C PRO A 10 -17.87 -9.08 -3.36
N ASP A 11 -16.69 -8.66 -2.89
CA ASP A 11 -16.51 -7.61 -1.88
C ASP A 11 -16.36 -6.20 -2.49
N GLY A 12 -16.58 -6.05 -3.80
CA GLY A 12 -16.58 -4.78 -4.52
C GLY A 12 -15.21 -4.29 -5.01
N ARG A 13 -14.11 -4.94 -4.62
CA ARG A 13 -12.76 -4.54 -5.07
C ARG A 13 -12.54 -4.88 -6.56
N PRO A 14 -11.76 -4.09 -7.32
CA PRO A 14 -11.47 -4.39 -8.72
C PRO A 14 -10.57 -5.63 -8.84
N VAL A 15 -10.84 -6.51 -9.80
CA VAL A 15 -9.94 -7.63 -10.12
C VAL A 15 -8.72 -7.09 -10.86
N PRO A 16 -7.48 -7.32 -10.37
CA PRO A 16 -6.30 -6.83 -11.05
C PRO A 16 -6.06 -7.56 -12.37
N LEU A 17 -5.60 -6.83 -13.38
CA LEU A 17 -5.16 -7.40 -14.64
C LEU A 17 -4.01 -8.39 -14.39
N THR A 18 -4.13 -9.57 -15.00
CA THR A 18 -3.09 -10.62 -14.97
C THR A 18 -2.24 -10.62 -16.24
N THR A 19 -2.74 -9.99 -17.30
CA THR A 19 -2.05 -9.76 -18.58
C THR A 19 -2.45 -8.39 -19.13
N GLY A 20 -1.57 -7.74 -19.90
CA GLY A 20 -1.84 -6.44 -20.50
C GLY A 20 -0.57 -5.65 -20.78
N ASP A 21 -0.74 -4.44 -21.29
CA ASP A 21 0.36 -3.50 -21.57
C ASP A 21 1.09 -3.09 -20.27
N GLU A 22 2.30 -2.53 -20.41
CA GLU A 22 3.23 -2.25 -19.29
C GLU A 22 2.68 -1.31 -18.22
N ARG A 23 1.89 -0.29 -18.58
CA ARG A 23 1.33 0.69 -17.61
C ARG A 23 0.01 0.24 -16.96
N PRO A 24 -0.98 -0.28 -17.72
CA PRO A 24 -2.26 -0.70 -17.14
C PRO A 24 -2.14 -1.82 -16.10
N MET A 25 -1.17 -2.73 -16.25
CA MET A 25 -0.97 -3.85 -15.33
C MET A 25 -0.59 -3.41 -13.90
N PRO A 26 0.48 -2.61 -13.69
CA PRO A 26 0.78 -2.03 -12.39
C PRO A 26 -0.33 -1.14 -11.84
N GLU A 27 -0.94 -0.29 -12.66
CA GLU A 27 -2.04 0.59 -12.24
C GLU A 27 -3.22 -0.22 -11.67
N SER A 28 -3.64 -1.26 -12.38
CA SER A 28 -4.71 -2.16 -11.95
C SER A 28 -4.37 -2.89 -10.63
N ARG A 29 -3.11 -3.25 -10.41
CA ARG A 29 -2.65 -3.83 -9.14
C ARG A 29 -2.66 -2.81 -8.01
N LEU A 30 -2.29 -1.56 -8.27
CA LEU A 30 -2.37 -0.48 -7.29
C LEU A 30 -3.83 -0.22 -6.89
N ASP A 31 -4.76 -0.22 -7.83
CA ASP A 31 -6.19 -0.02 -7.54
C ASP A 31 -6.76 -1.15 -6.68
N PHE A 32 -6.41 -2.41 -6.97
CA PHE A 32 -6.77 -3.55 -6.12
C PHE A 32 -6.22 -3.40 -4.69
N HIS A 33 -4.96 -2.98 -4.54
CA HIS A 33 -4.36 -2.81 -3.21
C HIS A 33 -4.93 -1.62 -2.44
N ARG A 34 -5.26 -0.50 -3.10
CA ARG A 34 -5.97 0.63 -2.48
C ARG A 34 -7.32 0.19 -1.92
N ALA A 35 -8.14 -0.49 -2.74
CA ALA A 35 -9.43 -0.98 -2.30
C ALA A 35 -9.31 -2.05 -1.18
N THR A 36 -8.23 -2.86 -1.21
CA THR A 36 -7.94 -3.81 -0.13
C THR A 36 -7.58 -3.12 1.18
N LEU A 37 -6.79 -2.04 1.12
CA LEU A 37 -6.42 -1.27 2.30
C LEU A 37 -7.66 -0.64 2.93
N GLU A 38 -8.51 0.00 2.13
CA GLU A 38 -9.77 0.59 2.59
C GLU A 38 -10.65 -0.46 3.28
N LEU A 39 -10.86 -1.62 2.65
CA LEU A 39 -11.65 -2.71 3.22
C LEU A 39 -11.08 -3.23 4.53
N LYS A 40 -9.78 -3.49 4.60
CA LYS A 40 -9.12 -4.02 5.81
C LYS A 40 -9.07 -3.01 6.96
N CYS A 41 -9.08 -1.73 6.64
CA CYS A 41 -9.06 -0.65 7.62
C CYS A 41 -10.46 -0.15 8.00
N ALA A 42 -11.52 -0.63 7.34
CA ALA A 42 -12.89 -0.31 7.68
C ALA A 42 -13.22 -0.73 9.12
N GLY A 43 -13.81 0.18 9.89
CA GLY A 43 -14.19 -0.06 11.29
C GLY A 43 -13.06 -0.01 12.33
N LEU A 44 -11.80 0.21 11.94
CA LEU A 44 -10.67 0.37 12.88
C LEU A 44 -10.62 1.77 13.52
N ASP A 45 -11.73 2.21 14.11
CA ASP A 45 -11.91 3.57 14.62
C ASP A 45 -11.57 3.72 16.12
N ASP A 46 -11.30 2.61 16.82
CA ASP A 46 -10.83 2.63 18.21
C ASP A 46 -9.57 3.50 18.37
N THR A 47 -9.54 4.32 19.41
CA THR A 47 -8.46 5.28 19.65
C THR A 47 -7.59 4.90 20.85
N GLY A 48 -6.34 5.36 20.81
CA GLY A 48 -5.38 5.21 21.89
C GLY A 48 -4.31 6.29 21.81
N ARG A 49 -3.52 6.41 22.89
CA ARG A 49 -2.41 7.37 22.97
C ARG A 49 -1.07 6.69 22.77
N ILE A 50 -0.22 7.25 21.93
CA ILE A 50 1.14 6.74 21.71
C ILE A 50 1.97 6.95 22.99
N ALA A 51 2.53 5.85 23.52
CA ALA A 51 3.18 5.85 24.82
C ALA A 51 4.61 6.44 24.81
N GLY A 52 5.32 6.38 23.68
CA GLY A 52 6.75 6.75 23.63
C GLY A 52 7.27 7.08 22.24
N GLY A 53 8.53 7.50 22.19
CA GLY A 53 9.23 7.87 20.96
C GLY A 53 8.89 9.29 20.46
N PRO A 54 9.29 9.64 19.23
CA PRO A 54 9.12 10.98 18.67
C PRO A 54 7.66 11.46 18.57
N MET A 55 6.71 10.53 18.57
CA MET A 55 5.27 10.79 18.46
C MET A 55 4.51 10.57 19.78
N ALA A 56 5.22 10.48 20.91
CA ALA A 56 4.62 10.26 22.22
C ALA A 56 3.55 11.33 22.53
N GLY A 57 2.44 10.88 23.12
CA GLY A 57 1.34 11.75 23.52
C GLY A 57 0.31 12.04 22.44
N LEU A 58 0.53 11.68 21.17
CA LEU A 58 -0.49 11.80 20.13
C LEU A 58 -1.62 10.78 20.34
N GLU A 59 -2.86 11.23 20.16
CA GLU A 59 -4.04 10.38 20.13
C GLU A 59 -4.32 9.96 18.68
N VAL A 60 -4.41 8.65 18.44
CA VAL A 60 -4.50 8.06 17.10
C VAL A 60 -5.51 6.93 17.10
N SER A 61 -6.14 6.67 15.95
CA SER A 61 -6.96 5.47 15.76
C SER A 61 -6.13 4.26 15.35
N VAL A 62 -6.65 3.05 15.54
CA VAL A 62 -6.02 1.82 15.03
C VAL A 62 -5.86 1.89 13.51
N ARG A 63 -6.83 2.46 12.79
CA ARG A 63 -6.72 2.76 11.35
C ARG A 63 -5.48 3.59 11.05
N TRP A 64 -5.26 4.68 11.79
CA TRP A 64 -4.10 5.54 11.61
C TRP A 64 -2.79 4.76 11.82
N VAL A 65 -2.72 3.93 12.87
CA VAL A 65 -1.51 3.13 13.17
C VAL A 65 -1.13 2.21 12.01
N PHE A 66 -2.10 1.49 11.44
CA PHE A 66 -1.83 0.60 10.30
C PHE A 66 -1.41 1.36 9.04
N VAL A 67 -2.09 2.46 8.71
CA VAL A 67 -1.72 3.29 7.56
C VAL A 67 -0.32 3.88 7.73
N HIS A 68 -0.01 4.38 8.93
CA HIS A 68 1.30 4.93 9.25
C HIS A 68 2.41 3.86 9.15
N MET A 69 2.17 2.64 9.64
CA MET A 69 3.15 1.55 9.51
C MET A 69 3.41 1.15 8.06
N ILE A 70 2.38 1.19 7.20
CA ILE A 70 2.56 0.91 5.76
C ILE A 70 3.42 1.99 5.11
N GLU A 71 3.12 3.26 5.37
CA GLU A 71 3.90 4.41 4.88
C GLU A 71 5.36 4.31 5.32
N GLU A 72 5.58 4.09 6.61
CA GLU A 72 6.90 3.99 7.20
C GLU A 72 7.70 2.81 6.65
N TYR A 73 7.03 1.67 6.41
CA TYR A 73 7.65 0.51 5.80
C TYR A 73 8.01 0.76 4.32
N ALA A 74 7.12 1.39 3.55
CA ALA A 74 7.40 1.77 2.17
C ALA A 74 8.59 2.74 2.07
N ARG A 75 8.65 3.72 2.98
CA ARG A 75 9.77 4.67 3.08
C ARG A 75 11.09 3.94 3.34
N HIS A 76 11.12 3.00 4.27
CA HIS A 76 12.31 2.20 4.55
C HIS A 76 12.70 1.29 3.39
N ASN A 77 11.74 0.69 2.70
CA ASN A 77 12.04 -0.10 1.50
C ASN A 77 12.65 0.76 0.40
N GLY A 78 12.16 1.98 0.18
CA GLY A 78 12.77 2.92 -0.77
C GLY A 78 14.22 3.27 -0.38
N HIS A 79 14.50 3.48 0.91
CA HIS A 79 15.87 3.70 1.37
C HIS A 79 16.76 2.46 1.18
N ALA A 80 16.25 1.27 1.49
CA ALA A 80 16.96 0.01 1.30
C ALA A 80 17.26 -0.25 -0.18
N ASP A 81 16.33 0.12 -1.07
CA ASP A 81 16.51 0.01 -2.51
C ASP A 81 17.68 0.87 -2.99
N ILE A 82 17.76 2.14 -2.57
CA ILE A 82 18.89 3.03 -2.89
C ILE A 82 20.24 2.44 -2.41
N LEU A 83 20.25 1.82 -1.23
CA LEU A 83 21.46 1.18 -0.71
C LEU A 83 21.86 -0.03 -1.57
N ARG A 84 20.89 -0.87 -1.93
CA ARG A 84 21.09 -1.99 -2.85
C ARG A 84 21.62 -1.50 -4.21
N GLU A 85 21.05 -0.45 -4.80
CA GLU A 85 21.53 0.11 -6.08
C GLU A 85 23.00 0.51 -6.05
N ARG A 86 23.43 1.09 -4.92
CA ARG A 86 24.83 1.51 -4.74
C ARG A 86 25.79 0.34 -4.55
N ILE A 87 25.33 -0.76 -3.97
CA ILE A 87 26.14 -1.96 -3.78
C ILE A 87 26.29 -2.72 -5.09
N ASP A 88 25.18 -2.89 -5.82
CA ASP A 88 25.12 -3.78 -6.98
C ASP A 88 25.39 -3.06 -8.31
N GLY A 89 25.28 -1.72 -8.34
CA GLY A 89 25.44 -0.88 -9.53
C GLY A 89 24.26 -0.93 -10.50
N ILE A 90 23.14 -1.56 -10.11
CA ILE A 90 21.94 -1.74 -10.93
C ILE A 90 20.81 -0.87 -10.37
N THR A 91 20.23 -0.01 -11.21
CA THR A 91 19.06 0.84 -10.88
C THR A 91 17.75 0.09 -11.11
N GLY A 92 16.81 0.25 -10.19
CA GLY A 92 15.51 -0.42 -10.23
C GLY A 92 15.56 -1.88 -9.77
N ALA A 93 14.37 -2.44 -9.59
CA ALA A 93 14.13 -3.84 -9.24
C ALA A 93 13.50 -4.60 -10.40
#